data_AF-A0A0J1BET1-F1
#
_entry.id   AF-A0A0J1BET1-F1
#
_cell.length_a   1.000
_cell.length_b   1.000
_cell.length_c   1.000
_cell.angle_alpha   90.00
_cell.angle_beta   90.00
_cell.angle_gamma   90.00
#
_symmetry.space_group_name_H-M   'P 1'
#
loop_
_entity.id
_entity.type
_entity.pdbx_description
1 polymer ?
#
loop_
_entity_poly.entity_id
_entity_poly.type
_entity_poly.pdbx_seq_one_letter_code
_entity_poly.pdbx_strand_id
1 'polypeptide(L)'
;MVMAAVQGVTASARTSRTRTIVGLIDNVIQEKYESYKYRSLPVEIPTTDYLAGVTGSTLSFEVMGTEAARVRLNMIRDLQRMEMPDRYSDFMGATWAPASVYGSANRVMIDTADIDGDGDTTEIIGTRQERSSRLPFSMSWFSSGSAPSLVQSYQNRVPTTATEEFQSAECLYLILATSYSAGTPAIDAIPTSNIGDVDGDGMFEILDGWGFPIGFIRWPIGYDDPDGALDLNTPDEFDLFKSDFYYTVQTPPAPSSASVLPAVNVNGGAYGAPWALRPLIISSGEDGEFGIAFNPVNSAGSALQAYDYSASTWAWPKNAANMGVEFEGRGTSDYDWVDPYMRRFIAANDPGIIDRTSATYATDTDRRLPGEELTGRASDVLTDNITNFSLQVTQ
;
A
#
# COMPACT_ATOMS: atom_id res chain seq x y z
N MET A 1 -32.32 -19.16 33.65
CA MET A 1 -32.13 -17.69 33.58
C MET A 1 -30.75 -17.24 34.04
N VAL A 2 -30.18 -17.74 35.15
CA VAL A 2 -28.84 -17.29 35.62
C VAL A 2 -27.70 -17.59 34.64
N MET A 3 -27.66 -18.77 34.01
CA MET A 3 -26.59 -19.10 33.05
C MET A 3 -26.61 -18.22 31.78
N ALA A 4 -27.80 -17.91 31.24
CA ALA A 4 -27.92 -17.02 30.08
C ALA A 4 -27.47 -15.58 30.41
N ALA A 5 -27.78 -15.10 31.62
CA ALA A 5 -27.32 -13.79 32.08
C ALA A 5 -25.79 -13.75 32.27
N VAL A 6 -25.18 -14.81 32.82
CA VAL A 6 -23.72 -14.89 32.98
C VAL A 6 -23.01 -14.95 31.63
N GLN A 7 -23.50 -15.76 30.68
CA GLN A 7 -22.95 -15.85 29.33
C GLN A 7 -23.01 -14.50 28.60
N GLY A 8 -24.14 -13.78 28.68
CA GLY A 8 -24.27 -12.45 28.09
C GLY A 8 -23.30 -11.42 28.70
N VAL A 9 -23.09 -11.46 30.02
CA VAL A 9 -22.13 -10.57 30.70
C VAL A 9 -20.68 -10.89 30.28
N THR A 10 -20.33 -12.17 30.14
CA THR A 10 -18.99 -12.55 29.69
C THR A 10 -18.73 -12.17 28.24
N ALA A 11 -19.69 -12.36 27.34
CA ALA A 11 -19.57 -11.95 25.94
C ALA A 11 -19.40 -10.44 25.82
N SER A 12 -20.26 -9.66 26.50
CA SER A 12 -20.15 -8.20 26.53
C SER A 12 -18.81 -7.70 27.09
N ALA A 13 -18.29 -8.36 28.14
CA ALA A 13 -16.97 -8.04 28.68
C ALA A 13 -15.83 -8.32 27.69
N ARG A 14 -15.92 -9.41 26.92
CA ARG A 14 -14.95 -9.72 25.86
C ARG A 14 -15.02 -8.71 24.73
N THR A 15 -16.21 -8.41 24.22
CA THR A 15 -16.43 -7.35 23.21
C THR A 15 -15.85 -6.01 23.67
N SER A 16 -16.15 -5.57 24.90
CA SER A 16 -15.62 -4.31 25.43
C SER A 16 -14.10 -4.30 25.53
N ARG A 17 -13.49 -5.43 25.90
CA ARG A 17 -12.03 -5.58 25.93
C ARG A 17 -11.45 -5.49 24.52
N THR A 18 -12.02 -6.22 23.56
CA THR A 18 -11.59 -6.19 22.16
C THR A 18 -11.65 -4.78 21.59
N ARG A 19 -12.73 -4.03 21.81
CA ARG A 19 -12.85 -2.62 21.37
C ARG A 19 -11.75 -1.73 21.97
N THR A 20 -11.40 -1.96 23.22
CA THR A 20 -10.31 -1.23 23.89
C THR A 20 -8.96 -1.54 23.26
N ILE A 21 -8.69 -2.82 22.97
CA ILE A 21 -7.45 -3.27 22.33
C ILE A 21 -7.36 -2.73 20.89
N VAL A 22 -8.40 -2.89 20.08
CA VAL A 22 -8.45 -2.39 18.69
C VAL A 22 -8.30 -0.86 18.65
N GLY A 23 -8.97 -0.12 19.54
CA GLY A 23 -8.82 1.33 19.63
C GLY A 23 -7.42 1.77 20.05
N LEU A 24 -6.76 1.03 20.93
CA LEU A 24 -5.37 1.30 21.30
C LEU A 24 -4.41 1.05 20.13
N ILE A 25 -4.57 -0.08 19.45
CA ILE A 25 -3.80 -0.43 18.27
C ILE A 25 -4.00 0.64 17.18
N ASP A 26 -5.24 1.05 16.91
CA ASP A 26 -5.54 2.09 15.92
C ASP A 26 -4.81 3.39 16.24
N ASN A 27 -4.86 3.87 17.49
CA ASN A 27 -4.13 5.10 17.86
C ASN A 27 -2.62 5.02 17.53
N VAL A 28 -1.97 3.89 17.83
CA VAL A 28 -0.54 3.69 17.56
C VAL A 28 -0.27 3.61 16.05
N ILE A 29 -1.11 2.86 15.33
CA ILE A 29 -0.97 2.67 13.89
C ILE A 29 -1.24 3.98 13.14
N GLN A 30 -2.27 4.75 13.52
CA GLN A 30 -2.57 6.05 12.93
C GLN A 30 -1.45 7.06 13.20
N GLU A 31 -0.91 7.11 14.42
CA GLU A 31 0.25 7.98 14.73
C GLU A 31 1.45 7.63 13.83
N LYS A 32 1.74 6.33 13.69
CA LYS A 32 2.80 5.85 12.80
C LYS A 32 2.52 6.18 11.34
N TYR A 33 1.30 5.97 10.87
CA TYR A 33 0.85 6.22 9.50
C TYR A 33 0.92 7.72 9.15
N GLU A 34 0.45 8.60 10.03
CA GLU A 34 0.52 10.05 9.85
C GLU A 34 1.97 10.56 9.86
N SER A 35 2.87 9.92 10.60
CA SER A 35 4.28 10.31 10.63
C SER A 35 4.95 10.26 9.25
N TYR A 36 4.47 9.39 8.33
CA TYR A 36 5.04 9.30 6.98
C TYR A 36 4.73 10.53 6.12
N LYS A 37 3.64 11.26 6.39
CA LYS A 37 3.27 12.47 5.63
C LYS A 37 4.38 13.52 5.69
N TYR A 38 5.00 13.64 6.85
CA TYR A 38 6.01 14.66 7.15
C TYR A 38 7.44 14.12 7.14
N ARG A 39 7.63 12.83 6.84
CA ARG A 39 8.95 12.22 6.86
C ARG A 39 9.86 12.84 5.80
N SER A 40 11.03 13.30 6.24
CA SER A 40 12.10 13.68 5.33
C SER A 40 12.69 12.43 4.70
N LEU A 41 12.78 12.42 3.37
CA LEU A 41 13.41 11.36 2.62
C LEU A 41 14.72 11.87 2.01
N PRO A 42 15.78 11.04 1.99
CA PRO A 42 17.01 11.38 1.28
C PRO A 42 16.74 11.27 -0.22
N VAL A 43 16.27 12.36 -0.82
CA VAL A 43 16.09 12.48 -2.26
C VAL A 43 17.28 13.25 -2.79
N GLU A 44 18.28 12.55 -3.30
CA GLU A 44 19.34 13.17 -4.09
C GLU A 44 18.85 13.29 -5.53
N ILE A 45 18.40 14.48 -5.92
CA ILE A 45 18.07 14.75 -7.32
C ILE A 45 19.40 14.82 -8.07
N PRO A 46 19.64 13.98 -9.09
CA PRO A 46 20.89 14.00 -9.81
C PRO A 46 21.11 15.39 -10.39
N THR A 47 22.25 15.97 -10.03
CA THR A 47 22.77 17.17 -10.69
C THR A 47 23.43 16.75 -12.00
N THR A 48 24.01 17.72 -12.71
CA THR A 48 24.76 17.51 -13.96
C THR A 48 25.84 16.44 -13.90
N ASP A 49 26.20 15.84 -12.76
CA ASP A 49 27.24 14.81 -12.66
C ASP A 49 26.81 13.37 -13.03
N TYR A 50 25.52 13.09 -13.31
CA TYR A 50 25.06 11.78 -13.84
C TYR A 50 25.49 11.52 -15.32
N LEU A 51 26.47 12.27 -15.83
CA LEU A 51 26.93 12.37 -17.22
C LEU A 51 27.80 11.19 -17.73
N ALA A 52 27.73 10.00 -17.14
CA ALA A 52 28.55 8.87 -17.61
C ALA A 52 28.12 8.31 -18.99
N GLY A 53 26.99 8.77 -19.56
CA GLY A 53 26.43 8.22 -20.81
C GLY A 53 25.83 9.23 -21.80
N VAL A 54 26.09 10.53 -21.62
CA VAL A 54 25.51 11.56 -22.48
C VAL A 54 26.52 12.04 -23.51
N THR A 55 26.21 11.83 -24.79
CA THR A 55 27.03 12.22 -25.93
C THR A 55 26.30 13.27 -26.75
N GLY A 56 26.99 14.31 -27.23
CA GLY A 56 26.42 15.30 -28.15
C GLY A 56 26.03 16.63 -27.49
N SER A 57 24.92 17.23 -27.92
CA SER A 57 24.53 18.61 -27.59
C SER A 57 23.76 18.78 -26.27
N THR A 58 23.78 17.80 -25.36
CA THR A 58 23.06 17.90 -24.08
C THR A 58 23.91 18.64 -23.04
N LEU A 59 23.39 19.74 -22.52
CA LEU A 59 24.04 20.58 -21.50
C LEU A 59 23.77 20.14 -20.07
N SER A 60 22.54 19.73 -19.79
CA SER A 60 22.08 19.47 -18.42
C SER A 60 20.82 18.59 -18.40
N PHE A 61 20.42 18.19 -17.21
CA PHE A 61 19.17 17.51 -16.93
C PHE A 61 18.29 18.34 -16.01
N GLU A 62 17.00 18.42 -16.32
CA GLU A 62 16.00 19.07 -15.48
C GLU A 62 15.02 18.01 -14.97
N VAL A 63 14.89 17.91 -13.65
CA VAL A 63 13.88 17.07 -13.00
C VAL A 63 12.64 17.91 -12.72
N MET A 64 11.50 17.46 -13.23
CA MET A 64 10.23 18.15 -13.04
C MET A 64 9.73 17.99 -11.59
N GLY A 65 9.08 19.03 -11.05
CA GLY A 65 8.49 18.96 -9.70
C GLY A 65 7.48 17.81 -9.54
N THR A 66 6.71 17.51 -10.59
CA THR A 66 5.80 16.35 -10.60
C THR A 66 6.53 15.02 -10.53
N GLU A 67 7.75 14.93 -11.07
CA GLU A 67 8.55 13.72 -11.00
C GLU A 67 9.24 13.56 -9.65
N ALA A 68 9.75 14.66 -9.08
CA ALA A 68 10.27 14.65 -7.72
C ALA A 68 9.17 14.23 -6.72
N ALA A 69 7.93 14.70 -6.92
CA ALA A 69 6.77 14.26 -6.14
C ALA A 69 6.49 12.75 -6.31
N ARG A 70 6.56 12.25 -7.54
CA ARG A 70 6.34 10.83 -7.86
C ARG A 70 7.39 9.91 -7.24
N VAL A 71 8.66 10.27 -7.37
CA VAL A 71 9.78 9.59 -6.71
C VAL A 71 9.54 9.53 -5.20
N ARG A 72 9.19 10.67 -4.60
CA ARG A 72 8.87 10.76 -3.18
C ARG A 72 7.72 9.83 -2.81
N LEU A 73 6.64 9.81 -3.59
CA LEU A 73 5.49 8.94 -3.38
C LEU A 73 5.89 7.47 -3.33
N ASN A 74 6.69 7.00 -4.29
CA ASN A 74 7.20 5.62 -4.29
C ASN A 74 8.06 5.31 -3.06
N MET A 75 8.97 6.20 -2.70
CA MET A 75 9.82 6.03 -1.51
C MET A 75 8.97 5.97 -0.24
N ILE A 76 7.93 6.79 -0.12
CA ILE A 76 7.00 6.73 1.02
C ILE A 76 6.25 5.39 1.04
N ARG A 77 5.75 4.91 -0.10
CA ARG A 77 5.05 3.61 -0.20
C ARG A 77 5.97 2.44 0.17
N ASP A 78 7.21 2.45 -0.30
CA ASP A 78 8.22 1.44 0.10
C ASP A 78 8.62 1.58 1.58
N LEU A 79 8.68 2.80 2.11
CA LEU A 79 8.90 3.03 3.54
C LEU A 79 7.77 2.45 4.40
N GLN A 80 6.52 2.69 4.01
CA GLN A 80 5.34 2.13 4.66
C GLN A 80 5.39 0.61 4.63
N ARG A 81 5.79 0.02 3.50
CA ARG A 81 5.98 -1.42 3.36
C ARG A 81 6.96 -1.96 4.41
N MET A 82 8.13 -1.34 4.49
CA MET A 82 9.21 -1.78 5.36
C MET A 82 8.96 -1.52 6.85
N GLU A 83 8.32 -0.40 7.20
CA GLU A 83 8.14 0.01 8.59
C GLU A 83 6.79 -0.38 9.21
N MET A 84 5.76 -0.61 8.39
CA MET A 84 4.49 -1.21 8.80
C MET A 84 4.22 -2.45 7.93
N PRO A 85 5.00 -3.53 8.10
CA PRO A 85 4.81 -4.75 7.36
C PRO A 85 3.45 -5.37 7.69
N ASP A 86 2.78 -5.97 6.71
CA ASP A 86 1.63 -6.86 6.92
C ASP A 86 1.97 -8.32 6.56
N ARG A 87 3.19 -8.55 6.05
CA ARG A 87 3.72 -9.84 5.61
C ARG A 87 5.21 -9.95 5.90
N TYR A 88 5.71 -11.19 6.02
CA TYR A 88 7.15 -11.42 6.15
C TYR A 88 7.94 -11.07 4.89
N SER A 89 7.34 -11.18 3.71
CA SER A 89 7.95 -10.76 2.43
C SER A 89 8.32 -9.27 2.39
N ASP A 90 7.68 -8.43 3.21
CA ASP A 90 7.96 -6.98 3.26
C ASP A 90 9.31 -6.63 3.90
N PHE A 91 9.85 -7.53 4.74
CA PHE A 91 11.07 -7.28 5.51
C PHE A 91 12.02 -8.48 5.63
N MET A 92 11.66 -9.66 5.12
CA MET A 92 12.45 -10.89 5.18
C MET A 92 12.50 -11.62 3.83
N GLY A 93 13.50 -12.48 3.69
CA GLY A 93 13.67 -13.38 2.55
C GLY A 93 14.91 -13.08 1.71
N ALA A 94 15.30 -14.05 0.87
CA ALA A 94 16.47 -13.92 -0.01
C ALA A 94 16.30 -12.87 -1.11
N THR A 95 15.06 -12.52 -1.42
CA THR A 95 14.66 -11.49 -2.40
C THR A 95 14.34 -10.16 -1.76
N TRP A 96 14.40 -10.04 -0.43
CA TRP A 96 14.08 -8.80 0.24
C TRP A 96 15.11 -7.72 -0.07
N ALA A 97 14.63 -6.61 -0.63
CA ALA A 97 15.38 -5.39 -0.81
C ALA A 97 14.42 -4.19 -0.77
N PRO A 98 14.90 -2.99 -0.39
CA PRO A 98 14.23 -1.75 -0.70
C PRO A 98 13.89 -1.69 -2.19
N ALA A 99 12.70 -1.21 -2.52
CA ALA A 99 12.28 -1.09 -3.91
C ALA A 99 13.26 -0.18 -4.67
N SER A 100 13.61 -0.57 -5.89
CA SER A 100 14.50 0.25 -6.71
C SER A 100 13.72 1.46 -7.25
N VAL A 101 14.01 2.64 -6.72
CA VAL A 101 13.32 3.88 -7.09
C VAL A 101 14.04 4.56 -8.26
N TYR A 102 13.29 4.95 -9.27
CA TYR A 102 13.81 5.67 -10.42
C TYR A 102 13.03 6.95 -10.65
N GLY A 103 13.76 8.03 -10.86
CA GLY A 103 13.23 9.27 -11.39
C GLY A 103 13.41 9.34 -12.90
N SER A 104 12.92 10.43 -13.50
CA SER A 104 13.20 10.76 -14.89
C SER A 104 13.50 12.24 -15.05
N ALA A 105 14.39 12.56 -15.98
CA ALA A 105 14.81 13.92 -16.25
C ALA A 105 14.66 14.25 -17.73
N ASN A 106 14.31 15.49 -18.01
CA ASN A 106 14.34 16.06 -19.35
C ASN A 106 15.77 16.52 -19.67
N ARG A 107 16.18 16.35 -20.93
CA ARG A 107 17.48 16.83 -21.42
C ARG A 107 17.38 18.30 -21.80
N VAL A 108 18.32 19.12 -21.32
CA VAL A 108 18.53 20.47 -21.84
C VAL A 108 19.51 20.35 -22.99
N MET A 109 19.07 20.62 -24.22
CA MET A 109 19.89 20.45 -25.42
C MET A 109 20.26 21.79 -26.03
N ILE A 110 21.38 21.84 -26.75
CA ILE A 110 21.72 22.91 -27.68
C ILE A 110 21.34 22.45 -29.09
N ASP A 111 20.65 23.31 -29.83
CA ASP A 111 20.60 23.23 -31.29
C ASP A 111 21.74 24.04 -31.89
N THR A 112 22.29 23.51 -32.97
CA THR A 112 23.25 24.22 -33.82
C THR A 112 22.58 25.06 -34.91
N ALA A 113 21.25 25.01 -35.01
CA ALA A 113 20.46 25.88 -35.87
C ALA A 113 20.16 27.22 -35.18
N ASP A 114 20.19 28.30 -35.97
CA ASP A 114 19.68 29.63 -35.64
C ASP A 114 18.15 29.60 -35.79
N ILE A 115 17.44 29.36 -34.68
CA ILE A 115 15.98 29.19 -34.61
C ILE A 115 15.27 30.56 -34.45
N ASP A 116 15.91 31.55 -33.83
CA ASP A 116 15.36 32.88 -33.55
C ASP A 116 15.80 33.98 -34.53
N GLY A 117 16.83 33.69 -35.35
CA GLY A 117 17.31 34.54 -36.44
C GLY A 117 18.26 35.64 -35.99
N ASP A 118 18.84 35.56 -34.78
CA ASP A 118 19.80 36.53 -34.27
C ASP A 118 21.24 36.33 -34.78
N GLY A 119 21.48 35.20 -35.47
CA GLY A 119 22.76 34.85 -36.08
C GLY A 119 23.72 34.11 -35.15
N ASP A 120 23.30 33.79 -33.94
CA ASP A 120 23.93 32.76 -33.12
C ASP A 120 23.50 31.36 -33.58
N THR A 121 24.38 30.37 -33.42
CA THR A 121 24.11 28.98 -33.83
C THR A 121 24.06 28.08 -32.61
N THR A 122 23.69 28.60 -31.44
CA THR A 122 23.74 27.86 -30.17
C THR A 122 22.53 28.17 -29.33
N GLU A 123 21.39 27.66 -29.75
CA GLU A 123 20.15 27.87 -29.03
C GLU A 123 19.83 26.75 -28.06
N ILE A 124 19.33 27.10 -26.88
CA ILE A 124 18.90 26.13 -25.88
C ILE A 124 17.50 25.63 -26.25
N ILE A 125 17.40 24.38 -26.70
CA ILE A 125 16.12 23.68 -26.85
C ILE A 125 15.74 23.05 -25.52
N GLY A 126 14.67 23.56 -24.92
CA GLY A 126 14.02 22.94 -23.78
C GLY A 126 13.15 21.75 -24.19
N THR A 127 13.58 20.52 -23.91
CA THR A 127 12.74 19.32 -24.10
C THR A 127 11.70 19.14 -22.98
N ARG A 128 11.51 20.14 -22.11
CA ARG A 128 10.67 20.09 -20.89
C ARG A 128 9.26 19.57 -21.13
N GLN A 129 8.65 19.94 -22.25
CA GLN A 129 7.29 19.53 -22.61
C GLN A 129 7.22 18.14 -23.27
N GLU A 130 8.35 17.64 -23.77
CA GLU A 130 8.44 16.37 -24.49
C GLU A 130 8.63 15.21 -23.50
N ARG A 131 7.50 14.66 -23.04
CA ARG A 131 7.47 13.55 -22.07
C ARG A 131 8.12 12.26 -22.59
N SER A 132 8.09 12.03 -23.90
CA SER A 132 8.72 10.90 -24.58
C SER A 132 10.25 10.96 -24.58
N SER A 133 10.85 12.14 -24.35
CA SER A 133 12.31 12.33 -24.38
C SER A 133 13.01 12.09 -23.03
N ARG A 134 12.23 11.90 -21.96
CA ARG A 134 12.70 11.84 -20.56
C ARG A 134 13.52 10.58 -20.30
N LEU A 135 14.73 10.75 -19.78
CA LEU A 135 15.61 9.62 -19.46
C LEU A 135 15.45 9.21 -17.99
N PRO A 136 15.36 7.91 -17.70
CA PRO A 136 15.31 7.42 -16.33
C PRO A 136 16.69 7.52 -15.68
N PHE A 137 16.71 7.80 -14.39
CA PHE A 137 17.91 7.72 -13.56
C PHE A 137 17.60 6.97 -12.27
N SER A 138 18.56 6.18 -11.80
CA SER A 138 18.41 5.44 -10.55
C SER A 138 18.59 6.37 -9.36
N MET A 139 17.79 6.16 -8.32
CA MET A 139 17.91 6.86 -7.05
C MET A 139 18.28 5.86 -5.96
N SER A 140 19.43 6.08 -5.32
CA SER A 140 19.77 5.31 -4.13
C SER A 140 19.07 5.94 -2.94
N TRP A 141 18.07 5.26 -2.39
CA TRP A 141 17.42 5.70 -1.14
C TRP A 141 17.79 4.84 0.07
N PHE A 142 18.31 3.63 -0.20
CA PHE A 142 19.10 2.81 0.70
C PHE A 142 20.17 2.08 -0.14
N SER A 143 21.39 1.98 0.36
CA SER A 143 22.42 1.17 -0.31
C SER A 143 22.01 -0.30 -0.23
N SER A 144 22.11 -1.03 -1.34
CA SER A 144 21.89 -2.48 -1.37
C SER A 144 22.65 -3.16 -0.22
N GLY A 145 21.92 -3.76 0.73
CA GLY A 145 22.50 -4.47 1.87
C GLY A 145 22.51 -3.72 3.22
N SER A 146 21.95 -2.51 3.33
CA SER A 146 21.73 -1.86 4.63
C SER A 146 20.25 -1.62 4.87
N ALA A 147 19.64 -2.55 5.61
CA ALA A 147 18.25 -2.41 6.02
C ALA A 147 18.04 -1.16 6.88
N PRO A 148 16.88 -0.48 6.77
CA PRO A 148 16.47 0.48 7.78
C PRO A 148 16.57 -0.16 9.17
N SER A 149 16.99 0.61 10.18
CA SER A 149 17.19 0.10 11.53
C SER A 149 15.95 -0.60 12.10
N LEU A 150 14.75 -0.10 11.75
CA LEU A 150 13.49 -0.71 12.13
C LEU A 150 13.28 -2.08 11.47
N VAL A 151 13.55 -2.21 10.18
CA VAL A 151 13.50 -3.50 9.47
C VAL A 151 14.49 -4.49 10.08
N GLN A 152 15.72 -4.06 10.36
CA GLN A 152 16.70 -4.92 11.03
C GLN A 152 16.20 -5.39 12.40
N SER A 153 15.46 -4.53 13.11
CA SER A 153 14.87 -4.90 14.40
C SER A 153 13.77 -5.96 14.26
N TYR A 154 12.98 -5.92 13.18
CA TYR A 154 12.00 -6.95 12.85
C TYR A 154 12.69 -8.27 12.49
N GLN A 155 13.65 -8.23 11.58
CA GLN A 155 14.42 -9.40 11.16
C GLN A 155 15.08 -10.14 12.32
N ASN A 156 15.58 -9.41 13.32
CA ASN A 156 16.21 -10.00 14.51
C ASN A 156 15.21 -10.65 15.48
N ARG A 157 13.91 -10.33 15.37
CA ARG A 157 12.85 -10.81 16.26
C ARG A 157 12.09 -12.00 15.68
N VAL A 158 12.06 -12.15 14.36
CA VAL A 158 11.37 -13.28 13.73
C VAL A 158 12.25 -14.55 13.83
N PRO A 159 11.75 -15.63 14.46
CA PRO A 159 12.46 -16.89 14.53
C PRO A 159 12.42 -17.62 13.19
N THR A 160 13.35 -18.55 12.96
CA THR A 160 13.36 -19.38 11.75
C THR A 160 12.20 -20.38 11.67
N THR A 161 11.45 -20.54 12.76
CA THR A 161 10.29 -21.42 12.89
C THR A 161 8.99 -20.73 12.48
N ALA A 162 8.98 -19.41 12.29
CA ALA A 162 7.78 -18.64 11.98
C ALA A 162 7.10 -19.13 10.70
N THR A 163 5.77 -19.20 10.72
CA THR A 163 4.92 -19.69 9.63
C THR A 163 4.15 -18.54 8.96
N GLU A 164 3.53 -18.81 7.82
CA GLU A 164 2.75 -17.80 7.08
C GLU A 164 1.27 -17.73 7.50
N GLU A 165 0.83 -18.54 8.47
CA GLU A 165 -0.58 -18.69 8.84
C GLU A 165 -1.16 -17.41 9.50
N PHE A 166 -0.45 -16.83 10.46
CA PHE A 166 -0.86 -15.61 11.17
C PHE A 166 0.05 -14.39 10.95
N GLN A 167 0.84 -14.40 9.87
CA GLN A 167 1.87 -13.38 9.61
C GLN A 167 1.40 -11.93 9.68
N SER A 168 0.15 -11.61 9.33
CA SER A 168 -0.38 -10.24 9.53
C SER A 168 -0.49 -9.85 11.01
N ALA A 169 -0.96 -10.78 11.85
CA ALA A 169 -1.11 -10.55 13.29
C ALA A 169 0.26 -10.53 13.99
N GLU A 170 1.20 -11.38 13.55
CA GLU A 170 2.58 -11.38 14.04
C GLU A 170 3.32 -10.09 13.63
N CYS A 171 3.12 -9.61 12.39
CA CYS A 171 3.65 -8.33 11.96
C CYS A 171 3.08 -7.16 12.76
N LEU A 172 1.78 -7.21 13.11
CA LEU A 172 1.17 -6.22 13.98
C LEU A 172 1.84 -6.19 15.36
N TYR A 173 2.11 -7.36 15.95
CA TYR A 173 2.86 -7.45 17.19
C TYR A 173 4.26 -6.82 17.07
N LEU A 174 4.99 -7.08 15.98
CA LEU A 174 6.30 -6.46 15.74
C LEU A 174 6.24 -4.93 15.67
N ILE A 175 5.22 -4.38 15.01
CA ILE A 175 5.00 -2.93 14.93
C ILE A 175 4.78 -2.36 16.33
N LEU A 176 3.88 -2.95 17.14
CA LEU A 176 3.63 -2.46 18.51
C LEU A 176 4.83 -2.64 19.43
N ALA A 177 5.58 -3.73 19.28
CA ALA A 177 6.74 -4.03 20.13
C ALA A 177 7.98 -3.18 19.80
N THR A 178 7.93 -2.38 18.74
CA THR A 178 8.97 -1.42 18.35
C THR A 178 8.49 0.03 18.35
N SER A 179 7.17 0.25 18.41
CA SER A 179 6.55 1.57 18.50
C SER A 179 6.45 2.04 19.95
N TYR A 180 6.38 3.36 20.14
CA TYR A 180 6.19 4.00 21.43
C TYR A 180 4.92 4.82 21.40
N SER A 181 4.16 4.79 22.49
CA SER A 181 3.03 5.69 22.71
C SER A 181 3.20 6.34 24.08
N ALA A 182 3.09 7.67 24.14
CA ALA A 182 3.27 8.46 25.37
C ALA A 182 4.58 8.17 26.14
N GLY A 183 5.67 7.80 25.44
CA GLY A 183 6.99 7.53 26.03
C GLY A 183 7.16 6.14 26.64
N THR A 184 6.19 5.25 26.49
CA THR A 184 6.28 3.82 26.86
C THR A 184 6.13 2.97 25.59
N PRO A 185 6.79 1.79 25.49
CA PRO A 185 6.52 0.86 24.40
C PRO A 185 5.03 0.60 24.24
N ALA A 186 4.52 0.69 23.02
CA ALA A 186 3.08 0.55 22.75
C ALA A 186 2.54 -0.82 23.20
N ILE A 187 3.38 -1.86 23.09
CA ILE A 187 3.04 -3.21 23.51
C ILE A 187 2.78 -3.35 25.02
N ASP A 188 3.41 -2.52 25.87
CA ASP A 188 3.23 -2.59 27.33
C ASP A 188 1.83 -2.13 27.76
N ALA A 189 1.12 -1.43 26.89
CA ALA A 189 -0.25 -1.00 27.13
C ALA A 189 -1.28 -2.10 26.81
N ILE A 190 -0.85 -3.18 26.13
CA ILE A 190 -1.68 -4.38 25.90
C ILE A 190 -1.52 -5.33 27.11
N PRO A 191 -2.62 -5.84 27.68
CA PRO A 191 -2.53 -6.84 28.75
C PRO A 191 -1.77 -8.08 28.28
N THR A 192 -0.86 -8.60 29.11
CA THR A 192 -0.09 -9.82 28.76
C THR A 192 -0.96 -11.05 28.53
N SER A 193 -2.21 -11.07 29.01
CA SER A 193 -3.19 -12.12 28.71
C SER A 193 -3.72 -12.10 27.28
N ASN A 194 -3.48 -11.00 26.57
CA ASN A 194 -3.90 -10.73 25.20
C ASN A 194 -2.69 -10.73 24.25
N ILE A 195 -1.60 -11.35 24.67
CA ILE A 195 -0.41 -11.62 23.86
C ILE A 195 -0.13 -13.11 24.00
N GLY A 196 -0.04 -13.82 22.88
CA GLY A 196 0.16 -15.27 22.87
C GLY A 196 0.75 -15.74 21.55
N ASP A 197 1.20 -16.98 21.53
CA ASP A 197 1.67 -17.72 20.34
C ASP A 197 0.60 -18.78 20.05
N VAL A 198 -0.24 -18.53 19.04
CA VAL A 198 -1.43 -19.36 18.77
C VAL A 198 -1.09 -20.61 17.96
N ASP A 199 -0.14 -20.53 17.04
CA ASP A 199 0.26 -21.64 16.16
C ASP A 199 1.53 -22.38 16.65
N GLY A 200 2.19 -21.88 17.70
CA GLY A 200 3.32 -22.51 18.37
C GLY A 200 4.64 -22.35 17.61
N ASP A 201 4.75 -21.33 16.76
CA ASP A 201 5.90 -21.11 15.89
C ASP A 201 6.98 -20.21 16.50
N GLY A 202 6.74 -19.69 17.71
CA GLY A 202 7.64 -18.84 18.47
C GLY A 202 7.48 -17.34 18.22
N MET A 203 6.56 -16.93 17.36
CA MET A 203 6.10 -15.56 17.24
C MET A 203 4.89 -15.31 18.13
N PHE A 204 4.65 -14.04 18.43
CA PHE A 204 3.50 -13.64 19.23
C PHE A 204 2.52 -12.86 18.37
N GLU A 205 1.23 -13.12 18.58
CA GLU A 205 0.13 -12.32 18.11
C GLU A 205 -0.49 -11.52 19.26
N ILE A 206 -1.16 -10.43 18.90
CA ILE A 206 -2.09 -9.76 19.81
C ILE A 206 -3.44 -10.46 19.68
N LEU A 207 -3.98 -10.91 20.80
CA LEU A 207 -5.24 -11.65 20.88
C LEU A 207 -6.38 -10.75 21.30
N ASP A 208 -7.56 -10.98 20.74
CA ASP A 208 -8.78 -10.31 21.15
C ASP A 208 -9.35 -10.86 22.47
N GLY A 209 -10.55 -10.41 22.86
CA GLY A 209 -11.24 -10.86 24.07
C GLY A 209 -11.62 -12.34 24.08
N TRP A 210 -11.67 -13.00 22.93
CA TRP A 210 -12.01 -14.42 22.76
C TRP A 210 -10.77 -15.30 22.62
N GLY A 211 -9.60 -14.71 22.37
CA GLY A 211 -8.32 -15.39 22.23
C GLY A 211 -7.92 -15.62 20.77
N PHE A 212 -8.60 -14.97 19.81
CA PHE A 212 -8.22 -15.05 18.40
C PHE A 212 -7.23 -13.94 18.05
N PRO A 213 -6.27 -14.19 17.13
CA PRO A 213 -5.36 -13.15 16.63
C PRO A 213 -6.10 -11.97 16.03
N ILE A 214 -5.62 -10.75 16.29
CA ILE A 214 -6.11 -9.53 15.64
C ILE A 214 -5.46 -9.41 14.27
N GLY A 215 -6.28 -9.30 13.23
CA GLY A 215 -5.86 -9.13 11.86
C GLY A 215 -5.40 -7.69 11.57
N PHE A 216 -4.39 -7.59 10.71
CA PHE A 216 -3.87 -6.33 10.19
C PHE A 216 -3.72 -6.38 8.68
N ILE A 217 -4.20 -5.35 7.98
CA ILE A 217 -3.98 -5.16 6.55
C ILE A 217 -3.49 -3.73 6.34
N ARG A 218 -2.28 -3.56 5.82
CA ARG A 218 -1.70 -2.22 5.60
C ARG A 218 -2.49 -1.44 4.57
N TRP A 219 -2.83 -2.07 3.45
CA TRP A 219 -3.57 -1.48 2.34
C TRP A 219 -4.80 -2.35 2.02
N PRO A 220 -5.95 -2.07 2.67
CA PRO A 220 -7.17 -2.87 2.52
C PRO A 220 -7.96 -2.44 1.27
N ILE A 221 -7.38 -2.66 0.08
CA ILE A 221 -7.89 -2.15 -1.21
C ILE A 221 -9.31 -2.65 -1.52
N GLY A 222 -9.62 -3.89 -1.13
CA GLY A 222 -10.91 -4.52 -1.36
C GLY A 222 -11.90 -4.36 -0.22
N TYR A 223 -11.54 -3.68 0.86
CA TYR A 223 -12.41 -3.53 2.03
C TYR A 223 -13.56 -2.57 1.73
N ASP A 224 -14.79 -3.09 1.87
CA ASP A 224 -16.00 -2.30 1.84
C ASP A 224 -16.38 -1.96 3.30
N ASP A 225 -16.38 -0.68 3.63
CA ASP A 225 -16.69 -0.22 4.97
C ASP A 225 -18.21 -0.09 5.15
N PRO A 226 -18.85 -0.98 5.93
CA PRO A 226 -20.30 -0.96 6.10
C PRO A 226 -20.81 0.29 6.81
N ASP A 227 -19.96 0.93 7.62
CA ASP A 227 -20.31 2.12 8.40
C ASP A 227 -20.00 3.43 7.66
N GLY A 228 -19.30 3.36 6.52
CA GLY A 228 -18.99 4.51 5.66
C GLY A 228 -18.02 5.52 6.28
N ALA A 229 -17.16 5.10 7.21
CA ALA A 229 -16.06 5.92 7.73
C ALA A 229 -14.98 6.17 6.67
N LEU A 230 -14.77 5.22 5.75
CA LEU A 230 -13.89 5.38 4.59
C LEU A 230 -14.53 6.23 3.50
N ASP A 231 -14.00 7.44 3.27
CA ASP A 231 -14.37 8.25 2.11
C ASP A 231 -13.48 7.94 0.90
N LEU A 232 -14.05 7.19 -0.03
CA LEU A 232 -13.40 6.79 -1.29
C LEU A 232 -13.26 7.94 -2.29
N ASN A 233 -13.87 9.10 -2.02
CA ASN A 233 -13.66 10.33 -2.79
C ASN A 233 -12.43 11.11 -2.32
N THR A 234 -11.94 10.84 -1.12
CA THR A 234 -10.79 11.53 -0.58
C THR A 234 -9.54 11.06 -1.32
N PRO A 235 -8.80 11.96 -2.01
CA PRO A 235 -7.59 11.59 -2.73
C PRO A 235 -6.53 10.98 -1.81
N ASP A 236 -5.65 10.16 -2.38
CA ASP A 236 -4.47 9.62 -1.69
C ASP A 236 -3.69 10.73 -0.97
N GLU A 237 -3.65 10.66 0.36
CA GLU A 237 -3.03 11.65 1.23
C GLU A 237 -1.50 11.72 1.08
N PHE A 238 -0.88 10.70 0.51
CA PHE A 238 0.55 10.71 0.18
C PHE A 238 0.82 11.25 -1.23
N ASP A 239 -0.19 11.37 -2.09
CA ASP A 239 -0.08 11.92 -3.45
C ASP A 239 -0.65 13.33 -3.59
N LEU A 240 -0.14 14.25 -2.76
CA LEU A 240 -0.58 15.67 -2.72
C LEU A 240 -0.52 16.38 -4.09
N PHE A 241 0.37 15.94 -4.98
CA PHE A 241 0.60 16.56 -6.28
C PHE A 241 -0.07 15.81 -7.45
N LYS A 242 -0.86 14.75 -7.18
CA LYS A 242 -1.46 13.92 -8.22
C LYS A 242 -0.41 13.43 -9.23
N SER A 243 0.69 12.97 -8.66
CA SER A 243 1.91 12.57 -9.35
C SER A 243 1.89 11.11 -9.79
N ASP A 244 0.98 10.28 -9.26
CA ASP A 244 0.78 8.90 -9.67
C ASP A 244 0.56 8.78 -11.20
N PHE A 245 1.04 7.69 -11.82
CA PHE A 245 0.94 7.48 -13.26
C PHE A 245 -0.51 7.43 -13.76
N TYR A 246 -1.46 7.08 -12.88
CA TYR A 246 -2.89 7.17 -13.17
C TYR A 246 -3.27 8.51 -13.85
N TYR A 247 -2.76 9.62 -13.31
CA TYR A 247 -3.07 10.98 -13.80
C TYR A 247 -2.36 11.35 -15.10
N THR A 248 -1.45 10.50 -15.60
CA THR A 248 -0.73 10.72 -16.86
C THR A 248 -1.36 10.02 -18.06
N VAL A 249 -2.17 9.00 -17.81
CA VAL A 249 -2.70 8.08 -18.83
C VAL A 249 -4.11 8.48 -19.27
N GLN A 250 -4.95 9.02 -18.38
CA GLN A 250 -6.30 9.45 -18.68
C GLN A 250 -6.44 10.97 -18.72
N THR A 251 -7.29 11.49 -19.60
CA THR A 251 -7.94 12.78 -19.34
C THR A 251 -8.78 12.56 -18.08
N PRO A 252 -8.44 13.16 -16.92
CA PRO A 252 -9.18 12.89 -15.70
C PRO A 252 -10.65 13.24 -15.95
N PRO A 253 -11.61 12.32 -15.69
CA PRO A 253 -13.01 12.65 -15.87
C PRO A 253 -13.32 13.92 -15.06
N ALA A 254 -14.13 14.81 -15.64
CA ALA A 254 -14.60 15.98 -14.92
C ALA A 254 -15.19 15.52 -13.58
N PRO A 255 -14.91 16.20 -12.45
CA PRO A 255 -15.44 15.81 -11.15
C PRO A 255 -16.97 16.06 -11.16
N SER A 256 -17.74 15.12 -11.69
CA SER A 256 -19.20 15.13 -11.58
C SER A 256 -19.58 14.37 -10.33
N SER A 257 -20.27 15.08 -9.44
CA SER A 257 -20.78 14.66 -8.13
C SER A 257 -21.84 13.54 -8.16
N ALA A 258 -21.86 12.69 -9.20
CA ALA A 258 -22.90 11.69 -9.42
C ALA A 258 -22.38 10.31 -9.89
N SER A 259 -21.06 10.09 -9.87
CA SER A 259 -20.48 8.82 -10.39
C SER A 259 -19.40 8.20 -9.51
N VAL A 260 -19.19 8.69 -8.29
CA VAL A 260 -18.24 8.02 -7.37
C VAL A 260 -19.00 6.97 -6.58
N LEU A 261 -19.14 5.81 -7.22
CA LEU A 261 -19.37 4.55 -6.51
C LEU A 261 -18.02 3.92 -6.15
N PRO A 262 -17.96 3.09 -5.10
CA PRO A 262 -16.75 2.70 -4.37
C PRO A 262 -15.63 2.20 -5.27
N ALA A 263 -14.37 2.31 -4.83
CA ALA A 263 -13.17 1.87 -5.53
C ALA A 263 -13.04 0.35 -5.80
N VAL A 264 -14.16 -0.37 -5.91
CA VAL A 264 -14.29 -1.68 -6.55
C VAL A 264 -15.46 -1.71 -7.57
N ASN A 265 -16.05 -0.56 -7.92
CA ASN A 265 -16.81 -0.43 -9.15
C ASN A 265 -15.82 -0.16 -10.27
N VAL A 266 -15.21 -1.25 -10.71
CA VAL A 266 -14.27 -1.24 -11.81
C VAL A 266 -14.99 -0.85 -13.11
N ASN A 267 -16.33 -0.73 -13.18
CA ASN A 267 -17.15 -0.70 -14.41
C ASN A 267 -16.77 0.43 -15.38
N GLY A 268 -15.93 0.11 -16.38
CA GLY A 268 -15.71 0.93 -17.57
C GLY A 268 -14.29 0.92 -18.15
N GLY A 269 -13.33 0.22 -17.52
CA GLY A 269 -11.92 0.28 -17.94
C GLY A 269 -11.25 1.59 -17.54
N ALA A 270 -11.83 2.29 -16.55
CA ALA A 270 -11.21 3.41 -15.86
C ALA A 270 -10.76 2.91 -14.49
N TYR A 271 -9.46 2.98 -14.22
CA TYR A 271 -8.99 2.86 -12.84
C TYR A 271 -9.63 4.00 -12.03
N GLY A 272 -10.06 3.72 -10.79
CA GLY A 272 -10.39 4.79 -9.86
C GLY A 272 -9.14 5.63 -9.59
N ALA A 273 -9.31 6.93 -9.36
CA ALA A 273 -8.22 7.76 -8.87
C ALA A 273 -7.67 7.18 -7.56
N PRO A 274 -6.35 7.25 -7.31
CA PRO A 274 -5.78 6.93 -6.01
C PRO A 274 -6.54 7.66 -4.89
N TRP A 275 -6.93 6.92 -3.85
CA TRP A 275 -7.73 7.40 -2.72
C TRP A 275 -7.05 7.08 -1.39
N ALA A 276 -7.50 7.70 -0.31
CA ALA A 276 -6.85 7.54 1.00
C ALA A 276 -7.01 6.12 1.58
N LEU A 277 -6.02 5.25 1.39
CA LEU A 277 -5.95 3.92 1.98
C LEU A 277 -5.46 3.99 3.43
N ARG A 278 -6.37 3.79 4.40
CA ARG A 278 -6.00 3.66 5.82
C ARG A 278 -5.83 2.19 6.21
N PRO A 279 -4.88 1.86 7.10
CA PRO A 279 -4.72 0.49 7.57
C PRO A 279 -5.99 -0.03 8.26
N LEU A 280 -6.32 -1.29 8.01
CA LEU A 280 -7.43 -2.00 8.65
C LEU A 280 -6.90 -2.83 9.81
N ILE A 281 -7.54 -2.67 10.97
CA ILE A 281 -7.35 -3.52 12.14
C ILE A 281 -8.70 -4.17 12.42
N ILE A 282 -8.73 -5.50 12.50
CA ILE A 282 -9.97 -6.27 12.62
C ILE A 282 -9.79 -7.41 13.62
N SER A 283 -10.78 -7.61 14.49
CA SER A 283 -10.94 -8.84 15.28
C SER A 283 -12.06 -9.67 14.66
N SER A 284 -11.85 -10.99 14.67
CA SER A 284 -12.80 -12.00 14.19
C SER A 284 -13.95 -12.29 15.16
N GLY A 285 -14.10 -11.49 16.23
CA GLY A 285 -15.28 -11.56 17.08
C GLY A 285 -15.44 -12.87 17.85
N GLU A 286 -16.69 -13.28 18.05
CA GLU A 286 -17.06 -14.48 18.79
C GLU A 286 -16.98 -15.74 17.93
N ASP A 287 -17.23 -15.62 16.63
CA ASP A 287 -17.23 -16.74 15.69
C ASP A 287 -15.83 -17.17 15.23
N GLY A 288 -14.83 -16.30 15.38
CA GLY A 288 -13.44 -16.57 15.01
C GLY A 288 -13.18 -16.50 13.50
N GLU A 289 -14.13 -16.04 12.69
CA GLU A 289 -14.03 -15.90 11.25
C GLU A 289 -13.97 -14.42 10.83
N PHE A 290 -12.90 -13.98 10.17
CA PHE A 290 -12.80 -12.58 9.71
C PHE A 290 -13.77 -12.21 8.58
N GLY A 291 -14.28 -13.19 7.82
CA GLY A 291 -15.14 -12.96 6.66
C GLY A 291 -14.49 -12.18 5.49
N ILE A 292 -13.21 -11.82 5.58
CA ILE A 292 -12.46 -11.07 4.56
C ILE A 292 -11.17 -11.77 4.16
N ALA A 293 -10.68 -11.47 2.96
CA ALA A 293 -9.42 -11.97 2.44
C ALA A 293 -8.25 -11.13 2.97
N PHE A 294 -7.29 -11.76 3.63
CA PHE A 294 -6.01 -11.11 3.98
C PHE A 294 -4.98 -11.19 2.85
N ASN A 295 -5.13 -12.20 1.98
CA ASN A 295 -4.27 -12.43 0.84
C ASN A 295 -5.04 -12.20 -0.45
N PRO A 296 -4.38 -11.70 -1.50
CA PRO A 296 -4.96 -11.74 -2.84
C PRO A 296 -5.24 -13.20 -3.22
N VAL A 297 -6.42 -13.47 -3.76
CA VAL A 297 -6.82 -14.79 -4.24
C VAL A 297 -6.83 -14.77 -5.76
N ASN A 298 -6.09 -15.67 -6.37
CA ASN A 298 -5.92 -15.72 -7.82
C ASN A 298 -7.16 -16.29 -8.54
N SER A 299 -7.14 -16.30 -9.87
CA SER A 299 -8.23 -16.86 -10.68
C SER A 299 -8.52 -18.35 -10.47
N ALA A 300 -7.72 -19.07 -9.67
CA ALA A 300 -7.89 -20.47 -9.34
C ALA A 300 -8.40 -20.68 -7.89
N GLY A 301 -8.84 -19.62 -7.19
CA GLY A 301 -9.33 -19.72 -5.82
C GLY A 301 -8.23 -19.91 -4.77
N SER A 302 -6.96 -19.78 -5.15
CA SER A 302 -5.83 -19.98 -4.25
C SER A 302 -5.35 -18.66 -3.67
N ALA A 303 -5.33 -18.56 -2.34
CA ALA A 303 -4.74 -17.45 -1.63
C ALA A 303 -3.23 -17.41 -1.87
N LEU A 304 -2.71 -16.25 -2.29
CA LEU A 304 -1.30 -16.04 -2.55
C LEU A 304 -0.65 -15.48 -1.28
N GLN A 305 -0.23 -16.37 -0.37
CA GLN A 305 0.32 -16.02 0.95
C GLN A 305 1.66 -15.28 0.89
N ALA A 306 2.51 -15.63 -0.08
CA ALA A 306 3.83 -15.03 -0.29
C ALA A 306 3.83 -13.90 -1.33
N TYR A 307 2.76 -13.10 -1.40
CA TYR A 307 2.73 -11.95 -2.32
C TYR A 307 3.65 -10.82 -1.83
N ASP A 308 4.14 -10.01 -2.77
CA ASP A 308 5.11 -8.93 -2.49
C ASP A 308 4.76 -7.72 -3.35
N TYR A 309 4.41 -6.61 -2.71
CA TYR A 309 4.04 -5.35 -3.37
C TYR A 309 5.16 -4.74 -4.22
N SER A 310 6.42 -5.13 -3.99
CA SER A 310 7.57 -4.69 -4.75
C SER A 310 7.94 -5.61 -5.90
N ALA A 311 7.41 -6.83 -5.96
CA ALA A 311 7.73 -7.76 -7.03
C ALA A 311 6.99 -7.37 -8.32
N SER A 312 7.67 -7.56 -9.46
CA SER A 312 7.13 -7.22 -10.78
C SER A 312 5.74 -7.78 -11.10
N THR A 313 5.28 -8.86 -10.46
CA THR A 313 3.92 -9.38 -10.65
C THR A 313 2.82 -8.51 -10.03
N TRP A 314 3.16 -7.67 -9.06
CA TRP A 314 2.22 -6.90 -8.23
C TRP A 314 2.41 -5.38 -8.34
N ALA A 315 3.64 -4.97 -8.63
CA ALA A 315 4.03 -3.58 -8.85
C ALA A 315 3.29 -2.93 -10.04
N TRP A 316 3.34 -1.60 -10.14
CA TRP A 316 2.69 -0.84 -11.22
C TRP A 316 2.99 -1.44 -12.62
N PRO A 317 1.98 -1.62 -13.50
CA PRO A 317 2.21 -2.18 -14.81
C PRO A 317 3.05 -1.25 -15.69
N LYS A 318 4.18 -1.75 -16.18
CA LYS A 318 5.11 -0.98 -16.99
C LYS A 318 4.85 -1.15 -18.50
N ASN A 319 3.88 -0.43 -19.03
CA ASN A 319 3.58 -0.43 -20.45
C ASN A 319 2.99 0.91 -20.91
N ALA A 320 2.92 1.12 -22.23
CA ALA A 320 2.36 2.34 -22.80
C ALA A 320 0.90 2.62 -22.34
N ALA A 321 0.12 1.58 -22.06
CA ALA A 321 -1.25 1.73 -21.59
C ALA A 321 -1.35 2.25 -20.14
N ASN A 322 -0.30 2.10 -19.32
CA ASN A 322 -0.30 2.52 -17.91
C ASN A 322 0.71 3.63 -17.60
N MET A 323 1.55 4.04 -18.56
CA MET A 323 2.49 5.16 -18.39
C MET A 323 2.31 6.23 -19.48
N GLY A 324 1.44 5.98 -20.47
CA GLY A 324 1.19 6.88 -21.58
C GLY A 324 2.47 7.21 -22.36
N VAL A 325 2.59 8.47 -22.76
CA VAL A 325 3.74 9.00 -23.50
C VAL A 325 5.06 8.98 -22.70
N GLU A 326 5.01 8.79 -21.38
CA GLU A 326 6.24 8.67 -20.57
C GLU A 326 6.91 7.30 -20.72
N PHE A 327 6.21 6.29 -21.25
CA PHE A 327 6.78 4.95 -21.45
C PHE A 327 7.97 4.96 -22.42
N GLU A 328 7.88 5.73 -23.50
CA GLU A 328 8.88 5.76 -24.58
C GLU A 328 10.25 6.22 -24.08
N GLY A 329 10.30 7.29 -23.27
CA GLY A 329 11.56 7.81 -22.73
C GLY A 329 12.15 6.95 -21.61
N ARG A 330 11.27 6.29 -20.82
CA ARG A 330 11.68 5.45 -19.69
C ARG A 330 12.15 4.04 -20.09
N GLY A 331 11.87 3.62 -21.33
CA GLY A 331 12.36 2.37 -21.90
C GLY A 331 11.91 1.10 -21.15
N THR A 332 12.66 0.01 -21.27
CA THR A 332 12.36 -1.32 -20.69
C THR A 332 13.02 -1.61 -19.33
N SER A 333 13.62 -0.62 -18.66
CA SER A 333 14.22 -0.75 -17.31
C SER A 333 13.45 -1.65 -16.31
N ASP A 334 14.19 -2.41 -15.50
CA ASP A 334 13.68 -3.46 -14.59
C ASP A 334 13.23 -2.94 -13.22
N TYR A 335 12.68 -1.71 -13.15
CA TYR A 335 12.32 -1.12 -11.86
C TYR A 335 10.83 -1.21 -11.56
N ASP A 336 10.54 -1.79 -10.40
CA ASP A 336 9.20 -2.06 -9.90
C ASP A 336 8.73 -0.97 -8.94
N TRP A 337 7.52 -0.48 -9.18
CA TRP A 337 6.89 0.57 -8.40
C TRP A 337 5.95 -0.07 -7.39
N VAL A 338 6.18 0.19 -6.12
CA VAL A 338 5.26 -0.23 -5.07
C VAL A 338 3.89 0.36 -5.35
N ASP A 339 2.91 -0.51 -5.62
CA ASP A 339 1.54 -0.13 -5.96
C ASP A 339 0.56 -0.60 -4.88
N PRO A 340 0.17 0.30 -3.96
CA PRO A 340 -0.82 0.01 -2.92
C PRO A 340 -2.18 -0.40 -3.44
N TYR A 341 -2.47 -0.25 -4.75
CA TYR A 341 -3.77 -0.55 -5.35
C TYR A 341 -3.75 -1.82 -6.21
N MET A 342 -2.59 -2.51 -6.27
CA MET A 342 -2.43 -3.81 -6.94
C MET A 342 -2.97 -3.84 -8.39
N ARG A 343 -2.82 -2.75 -9.14
CA ARG A 343 -3.43 -2.59 -10.47
C ARG A 343 -2.93 -3.61 -11.47
N ARG A 344 -1.68 -4.04 -11.36
CA ARG A 344 -1.12 -5.10 -12.21
C ARG A 344 -1.69 -6.47 -11.89
N PHE A 345 -1.89 -6.77 -10.62
CA PHE A 345 -2.56 -8.01 -10.22
C PHE A 345 -3.97 -8.06 -10.80
N ILE A 346 -4.73 -6.97 -10.66
CA ILE A 346 -6.07 -6.83 -11.25
C ILE A 346 -6.00 -7.03 -12.78
N ALA A 347 -5.11 -6.31 -13.47
CA ALA A 347 -4.97 -6.41 -14.92
C ALA A 347 -4.55 -7.82 -15.41
N ALA A 348 -3.69 -8.51 -14.66
CA ALA A 348 -3.16 -9.82 -15.04
C ALA A 348 -4.13 -10.97 -14.70
N ASN A 349 -4.92 -10.85 -13.64
CA ASN A 349 -5.84 -11.88 -13.20
C ASN A 349 -7.27 -11.67 -13.71
N ASP A 350 -7.59 -10.47 -14.20
CA ASP A 350 -8.93 -10.15 -14.69
C ASP A 350 -9.04 -8.89 -15.59
N PRO A 351 -8.69 -8.97 -16.89
CA PRO A 351 -8.87 -7.85 -17.83
C PRO A 351 -10.33 -7.58 -18.23
N GLY A 352 -11.30 -8.41 -17.79
CA GLY A 352 -12.67 -8.44 -18.32
C GLY A 352 -13.79 -8.21 -17.31
N ILE A 353 -13.59 -8.53 -16.03
CA ILE A 353 -14.59 -8.34 -14.96
C ILE A 353 -14.29 -7.05 -14.24
N ILE A 354 -14.35 -6.03 -15.08
CA ILE A 354 -14.48 -4.68 -14.66
C ILE A 354 -15.96 -4.42 -14.32
N ASP A 355 -16.91 -5.33 -14.63
CA ASP A 355 -18.35 -5.19 -14.38
C ASP A 355 -18.88 -6.06 -13.21
N ARG A 356 -18.79 -5.56 -11.97
CA ARG A 356 -19.33 -6.25 -10.78
C ARG A 356 -20.70 -5.71 -10.40
N THR A 357 -21.72 -5.97 -11.23
CA THR A 357 -23.11 -5.88 -10.78
C THR A 357 -23.41 -7.01 -9.79
N SER A 358 -24.29 -6.76 -8.82
CA SER A 358 -24.59 -7.65 -7.68
C SER A 358 -24.98 -9.09 -8.03
N ALA A 359 -25.37 -9.36 -9.28
CA ALA A 359 -25.70 -10.70 -9.77
C ALA A 359 -24.48 -11.60 -10.01
N THR A 360 -23.31 -11.03 -10.35
CA THR A 360 -22.07 -11.79 -10.62
C THR A 360 -21.28 -12.06 -9.34
N TYR A 361 -21.41 -11.16 -8.35
CA TYR A 361 -20.75 -11.24 -7.03
C TYR A 361 -21.06 -12.54 -6.28
N ALA A 362 -22.30 -13.03 -6.34
CA ALA A 362 -22.72 -14.25 -5.67
C ALA A 362 -22.12 -15.54 -6.28
N THR A 363 -21.55 -15.48 -7.48
CA THR A 363 -21.04 -16.65 -8.21
C THR A 363 -19.53 -16.64 -8.46
N ASP A 364 -18.87 -15.49 -8.32
CA ASP A 364 -17.40 -15.39 -8.42
C ASP A 364 -16.79 -15.65 -7.03
N THR A 365 -16.72 -16.93 -6.65
CA THR A 365 -16.23 -17.39 -5.34
C THR A 365 -14.71 -17.31 -5.19
N ASP A 366 -13.98 -17.03 -6.27
CA ASP A 366 -12.58 -17.46 -6.35
C ASP A 366 -11.56 -16.32 -6.34
N ARG A 367 -11.94 -15.05 -6.57
CA ARG A 367 -10.97 -13.94 -6.68
C ARG A 367 -11.22 -12.85 -5.66
N ARG A 368 -10.21 -12.47 -4.89
CA ARG A 368 -10.32 -11.49 -3.82
C ARG A 368 -9.09 -10.60 -3.71
N LEU A 369 -9.28 -9.33 -3.43
CA LEU A 369 -8.25 -8.40 -3.00
C LEU A 369 -8.10 -8.43 -1.47
N PRO A 370 -6.97 -7.96 -0.91
CA PRO A 370 -6.86 -7.76 0.53
C PRO A 370 -7.97 -6.84 1.05
N GLY A 371 -8.67 -7.29 2.09
CA GLY A 371 -9.83 -6.63 2.67
C GLY A 371 -11.18 -7.04 2.06
N GLU A 372 -11.19 -7.70 0.91
CA GLU A 372 -12.43 -8.07 0.22
C GLU A 372 -13.15 -9.24 0.92
N GLU A 373 -14.47 -9.16 1.01
CA GLU A 373 -15.30 -10.18 1.65
C GLU A 373 -15.23 -11.55 0.94
N LEU A 374 -15.16 -12.63 1.71
CA LEU A 374 -15.20 -14.01 1.21
C LEU A 374 -16.68 -14.44 1.00
N THR A 375 -17.18 -14.36 -0.24
CA THR A 375 -18.56 -14.68 -0.71
C THR A 375 -19.49 -15.51 0.19
N GLY A 376 -20.72 -15.00 0.34
CA GLY A 376 -21.96 -15.78 0.47
C GLY A 376 -22.59 -15.82 1.87
N ARG A 377 -21.90 -15.28 2.88
CA ARG A 377 -22.37 -15.15 4.27
C ARG A 377 -22.41 -13.67 4.71
N ALA A 378 -22.73 -12.80 3.77
CA ALA A 378 -22.50 -11.34 3.72
C ALA A 378 -23.14 -10.45 4.81
N SER A 379 -23.55 -11.01 5.93
CA SER A 379 -23.85 -10.20 7.12
C SER A 379 -23.42 -10.90 8.37
N ASP A 380 -23.74 -12.19 8.50
CA ASP A 380 -23.70 -12.84 9.82
C ASP A 380 -22.27 -12.98 10.36
N VAL A 381 -21.30 -13.29 9.50
CA VAL A 381 -19.87 -13.45 9.86
C VAL A 381 -19.15 -12.11 10.03
N LEU A 382 -19.67 -11.04 9.46
CA LEU A 382 -19.12 -9.69 9.68
C LEU A 382 -19.82 -8.95 10.83
N THR A 383 -20.93 -9.48 11.34
CA THR A 383 -21.78 -8.79 12.32
C THR A 383 -21.11 -8.66 13.68
N ASP A 384 -20.27 -9.63 14.06
CA ASP A 384 -19.55 -9.65 15.33
C ASP A 384 -18.11 -9.13 15.22
N ASN A 385 -17.61 -8.94 14.00
CA ASN A 385 -16.31 -8.35 13.76
C ASN A 385 -16.22 -6.93 14.30
N ILE A 386 -15.07 -6.64 14.92
CA ILE A 386 -14.78 -5.33 15.48
C ILE A 386 -13.62 -4.75 14.69
N THR A 387 -13.88 -3.67 13.98
CA THR A 387 -12.90 -2.97 13.15
C THR A 387 -12.54 -1.60 13.74
N ASN A 388 -11.36 -1.08 13.41
CA ASN A 388 -11.01 0.29 13.77
C ASN A 388 -11.98 1.32 13.15
N PHE A 389 -12.46 1.09 11.93
CA PHE A 389 -13.40 2.00 11.25
C PHE A 389 -14.76 2.10 11.97
N SER A 390 -15.34 0.97 12.41
CA SER A 390 -16.61 0.98 13.16
C SER A 390 -16.49 1.70 14.52
N LEU A 391 -15.30 1.67 15.14
CA LEU A 391 -15.00 2.40 16.37
C LEU A 391 -14.87 3.92 16.17
N GLN A 392 -14.49 4.37 14.98
CA GLN A 392 -14.36 5.81 14.68
C GLN A 392 -15.72 6.49 14.48
N VAL A 393 -16.75 5.74 14.06
CA VAL A 393 -18.12 6.26 13.90
C VAL A 393 -18.88 6.35 15.23
N THR A 394 -18.49 5.54 16.21
CA THR A 394 -19.17 5.46 17.52
C THR A 394 -18.62 6.41 18.59
N GLN A 395 -17.52 7.11 18.31
CA GLN A 395 -16.95 8.17 19.15
C GLN A 395 -17.49 9.54 18.76
#